data_AF-A0A067DIY6-F1
#
_entry.id   AF-A0A067DIY6-F1
#
_cell.length_a   1.000
_cell.length_b   1.000
_cell.length_c   1.000
_cell.angle_alpha   90.00
_cell.angle_beta   90.00
_cell.angle_gamma   90.00
#
_symmetry.space_group_name_H-M   'P 1'
#
loop_
_entity.id
_entity.type
_entity.pdbx_description
1 polymer ?
#
loop_
_entity_poly.entity_id
_entity_poly.type
_entity_poly.pdbx_seq_one_letter_code
_entity_poly.pdbx_strand_id
1 'polypeptide(L)' 'IARKLEAVNDIKEPLKSNLLNGKWELLYTTSQSLLQTKRPKFLRPNGKIYQAINIDTLRAQNIETWPFFNQVIIFLVQ' A
#
# COMPACT_ATOMS: atom_id res chain seq x y z
N ILE A 1 10.87 -13.13 -3.76
CA ILE A 1 11.50 -12.08 -2.90
C ILE A 1 10.68 -11.88 -1.64
N ALA A 2 9.38 -11.55 -1.74
CA ALA A 2 8.47 -11.40 -0.58
C ALA A 2 8.53 -12.58 0.43
N ARG A 3 8.35 -13.84 0.01
CA ARG A 3 8.46 -15.01 0.93
C ARG A 3 9.78 -15.11 1.70
N LYS A 4 10.90 -14.66 1.12
CA LYS A 4 12.20 -14.69 1.82
C LYS A 4 12.28 -13.58 2.89
N LEU A 5 11.67 -12.43 2.62
CA LEU A 5 11.55 -11.33 3.57
C LEU A 5 10.56 -11.67 4.71
N GLU A 6 9.43 -12.30 4.39
CA GLU A 6 8.49 -12.77 5.41
C GLU A 6 9.08 -13.86 6.30
N ALA A 7 9.94 -14.73 5.76
CA ALA A 7 10.56 -15.80 6.55
C ALA A 7 11.50 -15.28 7.66
N VAL A 8 12.08 -14.09 7.49
CA VAL A 8 12.94 -13.46 8.51
C VAL A 8 12.16 -12.57 9.48
N ASN A 9 10.83 -12.47 9.33
CA ASN A 9 9.98 -11.77 10.28
C ASN A 9 9.87 -12.58 11.59
N ASP A 10 10.14 -11.92 12.71
CA ASP A 10 9.98 -12.51 14.05
C ASP A 10 8.51 -12.81 14.34
N ILE A 11 7.61 -11.98 13.81
CA ILE A 11 6.15 -12.18 13.90
C ILE A 11 5.74 -13.14 12.79
N LYS A 12 5.32 -14.36 13.17
CA LYS A 12 5.00 -15.44 12.22
C LYS A 12 3.66 -15.25 11.49
N GLU A 13 2.74 -14.52 12.09
CA GLU A 13 1.41 -14.27 11.53
C GLU A 13 1.06 -12.77 11.61
N PRO A 14 1.85 -11.90 10.95
CA PRO A 14 1.68 -10.45 11.07
C PRO A 14 0.28 -10.02 10.57
N LEU A 15 -0.22 -10.73 9.55
CA LEU A 15 -1.56 -10.59 8.99
C LEU A 15 -2.71 -11.02 9.90
N LYS A 16 -2.47 -11.53 11.13
CA LYS A 16 -3.55 -11.79 12.10
C LYS A 16 -3.70 -10.65 13.12
N SER A 17 -2.85 -9.63 13.06
CA SER A 17 -2.94 -8.51 13.99
C SER A 17 -4.09 -7.58 13.64
N ASN A 18 -4.97 -7.33 14.60
CA ASN A 18 -6.05 -6.33 14.47
C ASN A 18 -5.53 -4.90 14.32
N LEU A 19 -4.24 -4.66 14.60
CA LEU A 19 -3.62 -3.35 14.42
C LEU A 19 -3.41 -2.99 12.96
N LEU A 20 -3.41 -3.97 12.04
CA LEU A 20 -3.21 -3.70 10.61
C LEU A 20 -4.41 -2.99 9.98
N ASN A 21 -5.61 -3.22 10.50
CA ASN A 21 -6.83 -2.60 10.00
C ASN A 21 -6.77 -1.08 10.18
N GLY A 22 -6.94 -0.34 9.09
CA GLY A 22 -6.98 1.12 9.14
C GLY A 22 -6.41 1.79 7.90
N LYS A 23 -6.28 3.12 7.99
CA LYS A 23 -5.71 3.96 6.94
C LYS A 23 -4.30 4.38 7.35
N TRP A 24 -3.32 3.93 6.58
CA TRP A 24 -1.90 4.16 6.80
C TRP A 24 -1.35 5.19 5.84
N GLU A 25 -0.47 6.07 6.32
CA GLU A 25 0.33 6.95 5.47
C GLU A 25 1.57 6.21 4.99
N LEU A 26 1.79 6.20 3.68
CA LEU A 26 2.95 5.55 3.07
C LEU A 26 4.15 6.50 3.13
N LEU A 27 5.07 6.24 4.07
CA LEU A 27 6.26 7.07 4.27
C LEU A 27 7.32 6.88 3.18
N TYR A 28 7.47 5.64 2.70
CA TYR A 28 8.45 5.31 1.68
C TYR A 28 7.92 4.19 0.77
N THR A 29 8.18 4.31 -0.52
CA THR A 29 7.94 3.25 -1.50
C THR A 29 8.83 3.42 -2.71
N THR A 30 9.21 2.30 -3.32
CA THR A 30 9.87 2.25 -4.63
C THR A 30 8.90 1.82 -5.74
N SER A 31 7.62 1.62 -5.41
CA SER A 31 6.62 1.12 -6.35
C SER A 31 6.31 2.15 -7.44
N GLN A 32 6.67 1.82 -8.68
CA GLN A 32 6.39 2.66 -9.84
C GLN A 32 4.91 2.86 -10.09
N SER A 33 4.07 1.88 -9.76
CA SER A 33 2.61 1.97 -9.93
C SER A 33 1.95 2.90 -8.92
N LEU A 34 2.56 3.10 -7.74
CA LEU A 34 2.07 4.06 -6.74
C LEU A 34 2.60 5.47 -6.99
N LEU A 35 3.88 5.58 -7.34
CA LEU A 35 4.52 6.85 -7.66
C LEU A 35 4.15 7.37 -9.05
N GLN A 36 3.50 6.53 -9.87
CA GLN A 36 3.08 6.82 -11.24
C GLN A 36 4.21 7.44 -12.07
N THR A 37 5.43 6.88 -11.95
CA THR A 37 6.65 7.49 -12.53
C THR A 37 6.61 7.60 -14.05
N LYS A 38 5.73 6.84 -14.71
CA LYS A 38 5.44 6.91 -16.14
C LYS A 38 4.61 8.14 -16.55
N ARG A 39 3.90 8.79 -15.62
CA ARG A 39 3.17 10.04 -15.89
C ARG A 39 4.15 11.23 -16.00
N PRO A 40 3.83 12.27 -16.80
CA PRO A 40 4.53 13.55 -16.77
C PRO A 40 4.62 14.11 -15.35
N LYS A 41 5.72 14.79 -15.00
CA LYS A 41 6.04 15.19 -13.61
C LYS A 41 4.91 15.96 -12.90
N PHE A 42 4.18 16.83 -13.60
CA PHE A 42 3.08 17.61 -13.05
C PHE A 42 1.78 16.82 -12.85
N LEU A 43 1.67 15.61 -13.43
CA LEU A 43 0.55 14.68 -13.29
C LEU A 43 0.84 13.55 -12.27
N ARG A 44 2.02 13.58 -11.65
CA ARG A 44 2.40 12.62 -10.61
C ARG A 44 1.76 13.04 -9.28
N PRO A 45 1.40 12.07 -8.41
CA PRO A 45 0.99 12.37 -7.05
C PRO A 45 2.07 13.22 -6.36
N ASN A 46 1.68 14.35 -5.77
CA ASN A 46 2.60 15.25 -5.06
C ASN A 46 2.32 15.34 -3.54
N GLY A 47 1.27 14.68 -3.07
CA GLY A 47 0.90 14.63 -1.67
C GLY A 47 1.13 13.26 -1.03
N LYS A 48 0.60 13.11 0.18
CA LYS A 48 0.61 11.86 0.94
C LYS A 48 -0.12 10.76 0.17
N ILE A 49 0.48 9.59 0.07
CA ILE A 49 -0.20 8.40 -0.43
C ILE A 49 -0.69 7.63 0.78
N TYR A 50 -1.95 7.18 0.75
CA TYR A 50 -2.50 6.36 1.82
C TYR A 50 -2.75 4.93 1.34
N GLN A 51 -2.61 3.98 2.25
CA GLN A 51 -3.05 2.61 2.05
C GLN A 51 -4.08 2.26 3.11
N ALA A 52 -5.30 1.98 2.70
CA ALA A 52 -6.34 1.45 3.58
C ALA A 52 -6.27 -0.08 3.54
N ILE A 53 -6.03 -0.70 4.69
CA ILE A 53 -5.93 -2.16 4.83
C ILE A 53 -7.15 -2.64 5.61
N ASN A 54 -7.81 -3.66 5.07
CA ASN A 54 -8.86 -4.41 5.74
C ASN A 54 -8.53 -5.91 5.65
N ILE A 55 -8.13 -6.48 6.78
CA ILE A 55 -7.69 -7.86 6.90
C ILE A 55 -8.86 -8.84 6.86
N ASP A 56 -10.03 -8.43 7.36
CA ASP A 56 -11.25 -9.26 7.40
C ASP A 56 -11.75 -9.59 5.98
N THR A 57 -11.55 -8.65 5.06
CA THR A 57 -11.90 -8.80 3.63
C THR A 57 -10.69 -9.13 2.75
N LEU A 58 -9.49 -9.22 3.34
CA LEU A 58 -8.22 -9.39 2.63
C LEU A 58 -8.03 -8.36 1.49
N ARG A 59 -8.38 -7.10 1.74
CA ARG A 59 -8.29 -6.02 0.75
C ARG A 59 -7.34 -4.93 1.24
N ALA A 60 -6.54 -4.42 0.31
CA ALA A 60 -5.82 -3.17 0.46
C ALA A 60 -6.26 -2.19 -0.63
N GLN A 61 -6.33 -0.91 -0.30
CA GLN A 61 -6.66 0.14 -1.27
C GLN A 61 -5.59 1.22 -1.21
N ASN A 62 -4.95 1.49 -2.34
CA ASN A 62 -4.02 2.59 -2.48
C ASN A 62 -4.78 3.83 -2.92
N ILE A 63 -4.58 4.93 -2.20
CA ILE A 63 -5.28 6.19 -2.39
C ILE A 63 -4.24 7.23 -2.75
N GLU A 64 -4.24 7.64 -4.01
CA GLU A 64 -3.45 8.78 -4.49
C GLU A 64 -4.11 10.08 -4.01
N THR A 65 -3.28 11.07 -3.68
CA THR A 65 -3.72 12.46 -3.52
C THR A 65 -3.34 13.27 -4.76
N TRP A 66 -3.65 14.57 -4.75
CA TRP A 66 -3.47 15.53 -5.85
C TRP A 66 -2.31 15.20 -6.81
N PRO A 67 -2.50 15.33 -8.14
CA PRO A 67 -3.63 16.00 -8.81
C PRO A 67 -4.83 15.10 -9.08
N PHE A 68 -4.71 13.79 -8.82
CA PHE A 68 -5.78 12.82 -9.05
C PHE A 68 -6.12 12.10 -7.76
N PHE A 69 -7.39 12.14 -7.38
CA PHE A 69 -7.93 11.40 -6.24
C PHE A 69 -8.29 9.97 -6.65
N ASN A 70 -7.32 9.24 -7.20
CA ASN A 70 -7.53 7.90 -7.72
C ASN A 70 -7.41 6.83 -6.61
N GLN A 71 -8.15 5.73 -6.74
CA GLN A 71 -8.16 4.62 -5.79
C GLN A 71 -7.99 3.30 -6.51
N VAL A 72 -7.08 2.45 -6.04
CA VAL A 72 -6.83 1.12 -6.60
C VAL A 72 -6.95 0.07 -5.51
N ILE A 73 -7.89 -0.87 -5.69
CA ILE A 73 -8.10 -2.01 -4.80
C ILE A 73 -7.18 -3.15 -5.22
N ILE A 74 -6.54 -3.79 -4.24
CA ILE A 74 -5.68 -4.96 -4.40
C ILE A 74 -6.10 -5.99 -3.36
N PHE A 75 -6.03 -7.28 -3.71
CA PHE A 75 -6.23 -8.37 -2.78
C PHE A 75 -4.92 -8.72 -2.07
N LEU A 76 -5.01 -8.92 -0.76
CA LEU A 76 -3.89 -9.43 0.03
C LEU A 76 -3.70 -10.92 -0.31
N VAL A 77 -2.47 -11.29 -0.64
CA VAL A 77 -2.09 -12.68 -0.88
C VAL A 77 -1.55 -13.25 0.43
N GLN A 78 -2.05 -14.42 0.83
CA GLN A 78 -1.58 -15.15 2.00
C GLN A 78 -0.30 -15.95 1.69
#